data_AF-A0A2S2QGN3-F1
#
_entry.id   AF-A0A2S2QGN3-F1
#
_cell.length_a   1.000
_cell.length_b   1.000
_cell.length_c   1.000
_cell.angle_alpha   90.00
_cell.angle_beta   90.00
_cell.angle_gamma   90.00
#
_symmetry.space_group_name_H-M   'P 1'
#
loop_
_entity.id
_entity.type
_entity.pdbx_description
1 polymer ?
#
loop_
_entity_poly.entity_id
_entity_poly.type
_entity_poly.pdbx_seq_one_letter_code
_entity_poly.pdbx_strand_id
1 'polypeptide(L)'
;MCEFKNILTAHIFLEIFKYVRPTSDYLLTKQLDFISVWRMVENTTKDNKQIAFKNIIEAKQFAVDMNDNLSNLEIPKNVFIEDKFQESRRVKKKRKQFDENTKNESFTQPIVKFRVQTFQQIIDQLNMSFKERFSANKELIAVAQFLFFIKLHVYFQ
;
A
#
# COMPACT_ATOMS: atom_id res chain seq x y z
N MET A 1 13.67 6.51 -19.09
CA MET A 1 12.30 7.02 -18.97
C MET A 1 11.68 6.41 -17.72
N CYS A 2 11.20 7.24 -16.78
CA CYS A 2 10.54 6.74 -15.56
C CYS A 2 9.02 6.80 -15.76
N GLU A 3 8.36 5.64 -15.72
CA GLU A 3 6.92 5.55 -15.91
C GLU A 3 6.15 6.10 -14.70
N PHE A 4 5.02 6.78 -14.96
CA PHE A 4 4.18 7.37 -13.90
C PHE A 4 3.67 6.30 -12.90
N LYS A 5 3.48 5.07 -13.39
CA LYS A 5 3.10 3.90 -12.57
C LYS A 5 4.08 3.66 -11.41
N ASN A 6 5.38 3.80 -11.68
CA ASN A 6 6.43 3.52 -10.69
C ASN A 6 6.43 4.58 -9.58
N ILE A 7 6.27 5.84 -9.96
CA ILE A 7 6.15 6.97 -9.04
C ILE A 7 4.95 6.78 -8.13
N LEU A 8 3.78 6.52 -8.73
CA LEU A 8 2.55 6.33 -7.97
C LEU A 8 2.65 5.13 -7.00
N THR A 9 3.31 4.06 -7.43
CA THR A 9 3.58 2.89 -6.57
C THR A 9 4.51 3.25 -5.40
N ALA A 10 5.55 4.04 -5.64
CA ALA A 10 6.45 4.50 -4.58
C ALA A 10 5.71 5.37 -3.54
N HIS A 11 4.84 6.28 -3.97
CA HIS A 11 4.01 7.07 -3.05
C HIS A 11 3.06 6.21 -2.22
N ILE A 12 2.49 5.15 -2.81
CA ILE A 12 1.68 4.17 -2.05
C ILE A 12 2.53 3.50 -0.96
N PHE A 13 3.76 3.08 -1.27
CA PHE A 13 4.65 2.49 -0.27
C PHE A 13 5.03 3.48 0.84
N LEU A 14 5.30 4.75 0.50
CA LEU A 14 5.57 5.78 1.50
C LEU A 14 4.39 5.95 2.46
N GLU A 15 3.16 5.89 1.96
CA GLU A 15 1.97 5.94 2.81
C GLU A 15 1.84 4.69 3.69
N ILE A 16 2.04 3.49 3.13
CA ILE A 16 2.05 2.24 3.90
C ILE A 16 3.08 2.28 5.03
N PHE A 17 4.28 2.80 4.75
CA PHE A 17 5.34 2.88 5.76
C PHE A 17 5.01 3.80 6.93
N LYS A 18 4.15 4.80 6.77
CA LYS A 18 3.70 5.63 7.92
C LYS A 18 3.04 4.79 9.00
N TYR A 19 2.31 3.73 8.61
CA TYR A 19 1.56 2.87 9.53
C TYR A 19 2.37 1.65 9.98
N VAL A 20 3.17 1.07 9.08
CA VAL A 20 3.91 -0.17 9.34
C VAL A 20 5.24 0.07 10.07
N ARG A 21 5.92 1.18 9.78
CA ARG A 21 7.26 1.46 10.31
C ARG A 21 7.33 1.46 11.85
N PRO A 22 6.42 2.12 12.60
CA PRO A 22 6.51 2.13 14.06
C PRO A 22 6.52 0.72 14.68
N THR A 23 5.66 -0.16 14.17
CA THR A 23 5.58 -1.55 14.60
C THR A 23 6.81 -2.35 14.16
N SER A 24 7.30 -2.13 12.95
CA SER A 24 8.52 -2.76 12.47
C SER A 24 9.74 -2.36 13.30
N ASP A 25 9.93 -1.07 13.56
CA ASP A 25 11.05 -0.54 14.33
C ASP A 25 11.01 -1.08 15.76
N TYR A 26 9.83 -1.13 16.37
CA TYR A 26 9.66 -1.69 17.72
C TYR A 26 9.97 -3.19 17.78
N LEU A 27 9.56 -3.96 16.77
CA LEU A 27 9.88 -5.39 16.67
C LEU A 27 11.39 -5.67 16.54
N LEU A 28 12.18 -4.70 16.08
CA LEU A 28 13.63 -4.80 15.94
C LEU A 28 14.39 -4.40 17.21
N THR A 29 13.70 -3.88 18.23
CA THR A 29 14.34 -3.49 19.50
C THR A 29 14.69 -4.69 20.36
N LYS A 30 15.70 -4.55 21.23
CA LYS A 30 16.16 -5.63 22.14
C LYS A 30 15.25 -5.84 23.36
N GLN A 31 14.38 -4.89 23.67
CA GLN A 31 13.44 -4.96 24.80
C GLN A 31 12.02 -5.09 24.26
N LEU A 32 11.60 -6.33 24.00
CA LEU A 32 10.27 -6.63 23.49
C LEU A 32 9.30 -6.87 24.64
N ASP A 33 8.33 -5.97 24.80
CA ASP A 33 7.12 -6.27 25.56
C ASP A 33 6.08 -6.87 24.62
N PHE A 34 5.85 -8.18 24.75
CA PHE A 34 4.93 -8.93 23.90
C PHE A 34 3.50 -8.39 23.92
N ILE A 35 3.04 -7.82 25.04
CA ILE A 35 1.69 -7.23 25.14
C ILE A 35 1.63 -5.94 24.31
N SER A 36 2.65 -5.09 24.44
CA SER A 36 2.79 -3.86 23.66
C SER A 36 2.96 -4.15 22.16
N VAL A 37 3.81 -5.12 21.80
CA VAL A 37 3.98 -5.60 20.41
C VAL A 37 2.64 -6.01 19.83
N TRP A 38 1.86 -6.82 20.55
CA TRP A 38 0.56 -7.28 20.07
C TRP A 38 -0.39 -6.12 19.81
N ARG A 39 -0.47 -5.17 20.74
CA ARG A 39 -1.31 -3.98 20.61
C ARG A 39 -0.90 -3.15 19.39
N MET A 40 0.40 -3.01 19.15
CA MET A 40 0.91 -2.31 17.97
C MET A 40 0.54 -3.02 16.66
N VAL A 41 0.67 -4.34 16.61
CA VAL A 41 0.26 -5.14 15.44
C VAL A 41 -1.25 -5.01 15.19
N GLU A 42 -2.09 -5.10 16.21
CA GLU A 42 -3.54 -4.94 16.06
C GLU A 42 -3.91 -3.53 15.56
N ASN A 43 -3.27 -2.50 16.09
CA ASN A 43 -3.48 -1.13 15.66
C ASN A 43 -3.04 -0.91 14.22
N THR A 44 -1.83 -1.33 13.85
CA THR A 44 -1.35 -1.26 12.45
C THR A 44 -2.27 -2.01 11.50
N THR A 45 -2.82 -3.16 11.90
CA THR A 45 -3.77 -3.92 11.07
C THR A 45 -5.10 -3.17 10.85
N LYS A 46 -5.55 -2.38 11.84
CA LYS A 46 -6.72 -1.51 11.69
C LYS A 46 -6.40 -0.30 10.82
N ASP A 47 -5.23 0.31 11.03
CA ASP A 47 -4.81 1.51 10.31
C ASP A 47 -4.53 1.24 8.83
N ASN A 48 -3.97 0.07 8.50
CA ASN A 48 -3.76 -0.36 7.11
C ASN A 48 -5.05 -0.39 6.28
N LYS A 49 -6.21 -0.62 6.91
CA LYS A 49 -7.52 -0.59 6.23
C LYS A 49 -7.99 0.82 5.89
N GLN A 50 -7.42 1.85 6.52
CA GLN A 50 -7.77 3.25 6.30
C GLN A 50 -6.96 3.87 5.16
N ILE A 51 -5.95 3.17 4.63
CA ILE A 51 -5.14 3.61 3.50
C ILE A 51 -6.05 3.79 2.28
N ALA A 52 -6.24 5.04 1.88
CA ALA A 52 -7.12 5.41 0.80
C ALA A 52 -6.30 5.78 -0.44
N PHE A 53 -6.87 5.54 -1.62
CA PHE A 53 -6.23 5.91 -2.88
C PHE A 53 -6.31 7.43 -3.11
N LYS A 54 -5.50 8.20 -2.38
CA LYS A 54 -5.43 9.68 -2.44
C LYS A 54 -4.14 10.20 -3.09
N ASN A 55 -3.10 9.37 -3.17
CA ASN A 55 -1.74 9.80 -3.54
C ASN A 55 -1.54 10.15 -5.02
N ILE A 56 -2.59 10.12 -5.85
CA ILE A 56 -2.49 10.45 -7.28
C ILE A 56 -2.04 11.90 -7.49
N ILE A 57 -2.62 12.83 -6.72
CA ILE A 57 -2.36 14.26 -6.89
C ILE A 57 -0.92 14.56 -6.47
N GLU A 58 -0.49 14.03 -5.34
CA GLU A 58 0.87 14.17 -4.81
C GLU A 58 1.90 13.56 -5.76
N ALA A 59 1.65 12.35 -6.29
CA ALA A 59 2.54 11.71 -7.25
C ALA A 59 2.67 12.50 -8.55
N LYS A 60 1.60 13.16 -8.98
CA LYS A 60 1.62 14.02 -10.17
C LYS A 60 2.40 15.31 -9.93
N GLN A 61 2.19 15.97 -8.79
CA GLN A 61 2.96 17.16 -8.40
C GLN A 61 4.45 16.83 -8.31
N PHE A 62 4.79 15.72 -7.64
CA PHE A 62 6.17 15.25 -7.54
C PHE A 62 6.83 15.02 -8.92
N ALA A 63 6.09 14.43 -9.88
CA ALA A 63 6.60 14.21 -11.23
C ALA A 63 6.90 15.54 -11.95
N VAL A 64 6.04 16.55 -11.78
CA VAL A 64 6.26 17.89 -12.35
C VAL A 64 7.47 18.56 -11.70
N ASP A 65 7.50 18.62 -10.37
CA ASP A 65 8.58 19.26 -9.61
C ASP A 65 9.95 18.63 -9.93
N MET A 66 9.99 17.30 -10.09
CA MET A 66 11.23 16.61 -10.45
C MET A 66 11.67 16.87 -11.89
N ASN A 67 10.74 16.99 -12.84
CA ASN A 67 11.10 17.38 -14.21
C ASN A 67 11.62 18.82 -14.28
N ASP A 68 11.05 19.73 -13.49
CA ASP A 68 11.55 21.12 -13.39
C ASP A 68 12.96 21.15 -12.78
N ASN A 69 13.21 20.37 -11.72
CA ASN A 69 14.55 20.22 -11.15
C ASN A 69 15.56 19.58 -12.12
N LEU A 70 15.15 18.56 -12.88
CA LEU A 70 16.00 17.93 -13.90
C LEU A 70 16.37 18.91 -15.02
N SER A 71 15.46 19.81 -15.38
CA SER A 71 15.69 20.86 -16.37
C SER A 71 16.72 21.88 -15.89
N ASN A 72 16.74 22.19 -14.59
CA ASN A 72 17.71 23.09 -13.96
C ASN A 72 19.12 22.49 -13.84
N LEU A 73 19.25 21.15 -13.88
CA LEU A 73 20.51 20.42 -13.71
C LEU A 73 21.23 20.07 -15.03
N GLU A 74 20.72 20.53 -16.19
CA GLU A 74 21.26 20.26 -17.53
C GLU A 74 21.51 18.76 -17.83
N ILE A 75 20.74 17.87 -17.20
CA ILE A 75 20.83 16.42 -17.40
C ILE A 75 20.33 16.09 -18.82
N PRO A 76 20.88 15.04 -19.50
CA PRO A 76 20.50 14.71 -20.86
C PRO A 76 18.98 14.57 -21.04
N LYS A 77 18.44 15.19 -22.10
CA LYS A 77 16.99 15.24 -22.46
C LYS A 77 16.30 13.87 -22.60
N ASN A 78 17.05 12.77 -22.54
CA ASN A 78 16.54 11.40 -22.59
C ASN A 78 16.01 10.89 -21.24
N VAL A 79 16.21 11.64 -20.14
CA VAL A 79 15.69 11.32 -18.81
C VAL A 79 14.53 12.26 -18.49
N PHE A 80 13.30 11.76 -18.67
CA PHE A 80 12.06 12.45 -18.29
C PHE A 80 11.18 11.51 -17.46
N ILE A 81 10.42 12.12 -16.55
CA ILE A 81 9.50 11.46 -15.63
C ILE A 81 8.09 11.68 -16.15
N GLU A 82 7.36 10.61 -16.49
CA GLU A 82 5.99 10.75 -16.96
C GLU A 82 5.07 11.30 -15.86
N ASP A 83 4.22 12.27 -16.18
CA ASP A 83 3.25 12.89 -15.27
C ASP A 83 1.84 12.25 -15.34
N LYS A 84 1.62 11.40 -16.35
CA LYS A 84 0.32 10.79 -16.66
C LYS A 84 0.49 9.35 -17.15
N PHE A 85 -0.56 8.55 -16.96
CA PHE A 85 -0.65 7.25 -17.61
C PHE A 85 -0.77 7.41 -19.12
N GLN A 86 0.04 6.66 -19.87
CA GLN A 86 -0.14 6.57 -21.32
C GLN A 86 -1.53 6.01 -21.63
N GLU A 87 -2.28 6.70 -22.47
CA GLU A 87 -3.57 6.21 -22.95
C GLU A 87 -3.33 4.95 -23.80
N SER A 88 -4.04 3.86 -23.48
CA SER A 88 -3.87 2.60 -24.18
C SER A 88 -4.33 2.76 -25.65
N ARG A 89 -3.35 2.89 -26.55
CA ARG A 89 -3.54 3.18 -27.99
C ARG A 89 -4.30 2.12 -28.81
N ARG A 90 -4.76 1.01 -28.23
CA ARG A 90 -5.37 -0.10 -28.98
C ARG A 90 -6.75 -0.47 -28.46
N VAL A 91 -7.76 0.00 -29.18
CA VAL A 91 -9.14 -0.49 -29.10
C VAL A 91 -9.17 -1.90 -29.68
N LYS A 92 -9.26 -2.93 -28.83
CA LYS A 92 -9.69 -4.26 -29.33
C LYS A 92 -11.18 -4.14 -29.66
N LYS A 93 -11.49 -3.88 -30.94
CA LYS A 93 -12.86 -4.04 -31.44
C LYS A 93 -13.24 -5.51 -31.26
N LYS A 94 -14.24 -5.82 -30.42
CA LYS A 94 -14.82 -7.17 -30.41
C LYS A 94 -15.39 -7.43 -31.82
N ARG A 95 -15.13 -8.62 -32.36
CA ARG A 95 -15.80 -9.06 -33.60
C ARG A 95 -17.28 -9.22 -33.26
N LYS A 96 -18.13 -8.37 -33.84
CA LYS A 96 -19.58 -8.48 -33.68
C LYS A 96 -20.09 -9.61 -34.57
N GLN A 97 -20.90 -10.50 -34.01
CA GLN A 97 -21.70 -11.45 -34.80
C GLN A 97 -22.89 -10.69 -35.41
N PHE A 98 -23.36 -11.14 -36.58
CA PHE A 98 -24.57 -10.60 -37.22
C PHE A 98 -25.75 -10.92 -36.30
N ASP A 99 -26.35 -9.89 -35.69
CA ASP A 99 -27.42 -9.90 -34.66
C ASP A 99 -27.01 -9.64 -33.20
N GLU A 100 -25.71 -9.44 -32.91
CA GLU A 100 -25.27 -9.12 -31.54
C GLU A 100 -25.29 -7.60 -31.24
N ASN A 101 -26.27 -7.13 -30.46
CA ASN A 101 -26.34 -5.76 -29.94
C ASN A 101 -25.47 -5.56 -28.67
N THR A 102 -24.22 -6.05 -28.72
CA THR A 102 -23.28 -5.87 -27.61
C THR A 102 -22.61 -4.50 -27.69
N LYS A 103 -22.86 -3.65 -26.68
CA LYS A 103 -22.10 -2.40 -26.50
C LYS A 103 -20.64 -2.76 -26.23
N ASN A 104 -19.71 -2.08 -26.89
CA ASN A 104 -18.29 -2.22 -26.55
C ASN A 104 -18.13 -1.86 -25.07
N GLU A 105 -17.49 -2.72 -24.28
CA GLU A 105 -17.15 -2.43 -22.88
C GLU A 105 -16.47 -1.06 -22.81
N SER A 106 -16.96 -0.20 -21.93
CA SER A 106 -16.38 1.12 -21.72
C SER A 106 -14.94 0.96 -21.23
N PHE A 107 -14.04 1.75 -21.80
CA PHE A 107 -12.64 1.76 -21.40
C PHE A 107 -12.55 1.94 -19.88
N THR A 108 -11.97 0.96 -19.19
CA THR A 108 -11.52 1.19 -17.82
C THR A 108 -10.39 2.21 -17.90
N GLN A 109 -10.64 3.43 -17.40
CA GLN A 109 -9.63 4.48 -17.30
C GLN A 109 -8.32 3.87 -16.76
N PRO A 110 -7.13 4.16 -17.33
CA PRO A 110 -5.87 3.56 -16.89
C PRO A 110 -5.63 3.69 -15.39
N ILE A 111 -6.12 4.77 -14.79
CA ILE A 111 -6.08 5.03 -13.35
C ILE A 111 -6.96 4.09 -12.53
N VAL A 112 -8.16 3.77 -13.03
CA VAL A 112 -9.08 2.81 -12.40
C VAL A 112 -8.51 1.40 -12.53
N LYS A 113 -7.91 1.08 -13.69
CA LYS A 113 -7.20 -0.18 -13.89
C LYS A 113 -6.03 -0.33 -12.90
N PHE A 114 -5.22 0.71 -12.74
CA PHE A 114 -4.12 0.71 -11.77
C PHE A 114 -4.64 0.57 -10.33
N ARG A 115 -5.72 1.28 -9.98
CA ARG A 115 -6.34 1.19 -8.65
C ARG A 115 -6.75 -0.25 -8.32
N VAL A 116 -7.43 -0.92 -9.24
CA VAL A 116 -7.92 -2.29 -9.00
C VAL A 116 -6.79 -3.32 -9.11
N GLN A 117 -5.94 -3.24 -10.13
CA GLN A 117 -4.96 -4.27 -10.40
C GLN A 117 -3.67 -4.13 -9.61
N THR A 118 -3.31 -2.93 -9.13
CA THR A 118 -2.05 -2.71 -8.43
C THR A 118 -2.31 -2.27 -7.00
N PHE A 119 -3.04 -1.17 -6.79
CA PHE A 119 -3.26 -0.67 -5.44
C PHE A 119 -4.02 -1.68 -4.56
N GLN A 120 -5.15 -2.21 -5.03
CA GLN A 120 -5.92 -3.18 -4.25
C GLN A 120 -5.11 -4.44 -3.95
N GLN A 121 -4.37 -4.97 -4.93
CA GLN A 121 -3.51 -6.14 -4.73
C GLN A 121 -2.42 -5.89 -3.68
N ILE A 122 -1.80 -4.70 -3.68
CA ILE A 122 -0.80 -4.33 -2.67
C ILE A 122 -1.42 -4.32 -1.27
N ILE A 123 -2.59 -3.70 -1.10
CA ILE A 123 -3.27 -3.62 0.20
C ILE A 123 -3.75 -4.98 0.67
N ASP A 124 -4.29 -5.81 -0.23
CA ASP A 124 -4.73 -7.16 0.10
C ASP A 124 -3.55 -8.03 0.52
N GLN A 125 -2.43 -7.99 -0.22
CA GLN A 125 -1.22 -8.72 0.13
C GLN A 125 -0.61 -8.24 1.45
N LEU A 126 -0.62 -6.93 1.71
CA LEU A 126 -0.18 -6.36 2.98
C LEU A 126 -0.99 -6.95 4.14
N ASN A 127 -2.32 -6.90 4.05
CA ASN A 127 -3.21 -7.42 5.09
C ASN A 127 -3.07 -8.95 5.27
N MET A 128 -2.92 -9.69 4.17
CA MET A 128 -2.72 -11.13 4.20
C MET A 128 -1.41 -11.50 4.90
N SER A 129 -0.30 -10.85 4.52
CA SER A 129 1.01 -11.09 5.13
C SER A 129 1.05 -10.78 6.62
N PHE A 130 0.39 -9.70 7.06
CA PHE A 130 0.24 -9.38 8.48
C PHE A 130 -0.56 -10.45 9.22
N LYS A 131 -1.68 -10.88 8.63
CA LYS A 131 -2.53 -11.92 9.23
C LYS A 131 -1.75 -13.23 9.37
N GLU A 132 -1.09 -13.70 8.32
CA GLU A 132 -0.30 -14.94 8.34
C GLU A 132 0.79 -14.89 9.41
N ARG A 133 1.55 -13.79 9.47
CA ARG A 133 2.70 -13.66 10.38
C ARG A 133 2.32 -13.57 11.87
N PHE A 134 1.16 -13.00 12.18
CA PHE A 134 0.77 -12.73 13.57
C PHE A 134 -0.41 -13.59 14.08
N SER A 135 -1.13 -14.29 13.21
CA SER A 135 -2.27 -15.16 13.59
C SER A 135 -1.87 -16.33 14.49
N ALA A 136 -0.71 -16.95 14.25
CA ALA A 136 -0.22 -18.08 15.04
C ALA A 136 0.09 -17.70 16.50
N ASN A 137 0.42 -16.43 16.76
CA ASN A 137 0.87 -15.98 18.09
C ASN A 137 -0.29 -15.56 19.01
N LYS A 138 -1.53 -15.59 18.52
CA LYS A 138 -2.69 -15.06 19.24
C LYS A 138 -2.97 -15.81 20.54
N GLU A 139 -2.83 -17.13 20.53
CA GLU A 139 -3.05 -17.97 21.72
C GLU A 139 -1.95 -17.76 22.77
N LEU A 140 -0.68 -17.71 22.33
CA LEU A 140 0.46 -17.47 23.22
C LEU A 140 0.36 -16.11 23.92
N ILE A 141 -0.11 -15.09 23.20
CA ILE A 141 -0.26 -13.74 23.75
C ILE A 141 -1.44 -13.67 24.73
N ALA A 142 -2.54 -14.38 24.45
CA ALA A 142 -3.66 -14.48 25.39
C ALA A 142 -3.23 -15.14 26.71
N VAL A 143 -2.42 -16.20 26.64
CA VAL A 143 -1.84 -16.85 27.84
C VAL A 143 -0.91 -15.91 28.59
N ALA A 144 -0.04 -15.16 27.88
CA ALA A 144 0.85 -14.18 28.51
C ALA A 144 0.10 -13.05 29.22
N GLN A 145 -0.98 -12.54 28.63
CA GLN A 145 -1.85 -11.53 29.23
C GLN A 145 -2.53 -12.06 30.51
N PHE A 146 -3.02 -13.30 30.48
CA PHE A 146 -3.64 -13.94 31.64
C PHE A 146 -2.66 -14.15 32.79
N LEU A 147 -1.45 -14.61 32.50
CA LEU A 147 -0.37 -14.76 33.50
C LEU A 147 0.04 -13.42 34.12
N PHE A 148 0.11 -12.36 33.32
CA PHE A 148 0.40 -11.01 33.81
C PHE A 148 -0.71 -10.52 34.76
N PHE A 149 -1.97 -10.78 34.43
CA PHE A 149 -3.13 -10.42 35.27
C PHE A 149 -3.13 -11.17 36.61
N ILE A 150 -2.86 -12.48 36.60
CA ILE A 150 -2.73 -13.26 37.84
C ILE A 150 -1.58 -12.74 38.69
N LYS A 151 -0.42 -12.47 38.07
CA LYS A 151 0.76 -11.98 38.80
C LYS A 151 0.48 -10.63 39.47
N LEU A 152 -0.20 -9.71 38.79
CA LEU A 152 -0.66 -8.46 39.41
C LEU A 152 -1.59 -8.74 40.59
N HIS A 153 -2.57 -9.64 40.43
CA HIS A 153 -3.54 -9.91 41.50
C HIS A 153 -2.90 -10.49 42.77
N VAL A 154 -1.90 -11.37 42.60
CA VAL A 154 -1.14 -11.96 43.71
C VAL A 154 -0.23 -10.95 44.42
N TYR A 155 0.27 -9.92 43.73
CA TYR A 155 1.11 -8.87 44.33
C TYR A 155 0.33 -7.76 45.05
N PHE A 156 -0.98 -7.66 44.82
CA PHE A 156 -1.87 -6.64 45.40
C PHE A 156 -2.82 -7.21 46.47
N GLN A 157 -2.61 -8.45 46.93
CA GLN A 157 -3.23 -9.07 48.11
C GLN A 157 -2.20 -9.22 49.22
#